data_AF-A0A6P2C200-F1
#
_entry.id   AF-A0A6P2C200-F1
#
_cell.length_a   1.000
_cell.length_b   1.000
_cell.length_c   1.000
_cell.angle_alpha   90.00
_cell.angle_beta   90.00
_cell.angle_gamma   90.00
#
_symmetry.space_group_name_H-M   'P 1'
#
loop_
_entity.id
_entity.type
_entity.pdbx_description
1 polymer ?
#
loop_
_entity_poly.entity_id
_entity_poly.type
_entity_poly.pdbx_seq_one_letter_code
_entity_poly.pdbx_strand_id
1 'polypeptide(L)'
;MSETAAPVHTPRYFRVLGAAEEVAGGMSHGYVGVEHLFLAIIRDRDAVRTQVLATMADLDAVESALLSLMNSDCYQIGTRNIVMPDDNG
;
A
#
# COMPACT_ATOMS: atom_id res chain seq x y z
N MET A 1 -8.30 29.58 -20.80
CA MET A 1 -8.26 28.89 -19.50
C MET A 1 -7.75 27.49 -19.78
N SER A 2 -6.51 27.18 -19.42
CA SER A 2 -5.88 25.91 -19.77
C SER A 2 -6.53 24.77 -18.99
N GLU A 3 -7.01 23.79 -19.73
CA GLU A 3 -7.53 22.52 -19.20
C GLU A 3 -6.38 21.77 -18.53
N THR A 4 -6.44 21.64 -17.20
CA THR A 4 -5.47 20.82 -16.46
C THR A 4 -5.91 19.38 -16.61
N ALA A 5 -5.45 18.70 -17.67
CA ALA A 5 -5.71 17.29 -17.86
C ALA A 5 -5.12 16.51 -16.68
N ALA A 6 -5.95 15.69 -16.02
CA ALA A 6 -5.50 14.84 -14.93
C ALA A 6 -4.32 13.94 -15.40
N PRO A 7 -3.34 13.66 -14.52
CA PRO A 7 -2.18 12.86 -14.90
C PRO A 7 -2.61 11.46 -15.35
N VAL A 8 -2.03 10.99 -16.45
CA VAL A 8 -2.26 9.64 -16.95
C VAL A 8 -1.52 8.64 -16.07
N HIS A 9 -2.23 7.63 -15.58
CA HIS A 9 -1.65 6.54 -14.80
C HIS A 9 -1.15 5.40 -15.69
N THR A 10 -0.02 4.80 -15.31
CA THR A 10 0.57 3.68 -16.05
C THR A 10 -0.14 2.37 -15.70
N PRO A 11 -0.13 1.34 -16.57
CA PRO A 11 -0.64 0.01 -16.23
C PRO A 11 0.00 -0.56 -14.96
N ARG A 12 1.30 -0.28 -14.74
CA ARG A 12 2.02 -0.72 -13.53
C ARG A 12 1.47 -0.08 -12.25
N TYR A 13 0.97 1.16 -12.33
CA TYR A 13 0.32 1.82 -11.19
C TYR A 13 -0.92 1.03 -10.74
N PHE A 14 -1.79 0.67 -11.67
CA PHE A 14 -2.99 -0.13 -11.35
C PHE A 14 -2.65 -1.53 -10.82
N ARG A 15 -1.57 -2.15 -11.32
CA ARG A 15 -1.10 -3.43 -10.75
C ARG A 15 -0.68 -3.31 -9.29
N VAL A 16 0.00 -2.22 -8.93
CA VAL A 16 0.40 -1.96 -7.55
C VAL A 16 -0.81 -1.69 -6.66
N LEU A 17 -1.83 -1.00 -7.16
CA LEU A 17 -3.10 -0.81 -6.44
C LEU A 17 -3.82 -2.14 -6.19
N GLY A 18 -3.97 -2.98 -7.22
CA GLY A 18 -4.57 -4.31 -7.06
C GLY A 18 -3.79 -5.18 -6.09
N ALA A 19 -2.45 -5.15 -6.13
CA ALA A 19 -1.63 -5.85 -5.16
C ALA A 19 -1.83 -5.33 -3.72
N ALA A 20 -2.07 -4.03 -3.53
CA ALA A 20 -2.37 -3.46 -2.22
C ALA A 20 -3.75 -3.92 -1.70
N GLU A 21 -4.74 -4.02 -2.58
CA GLU A 21 -6.07 -4.58 -2.27
C GLU A 21 -5.98 -6.05 -1.85
N GLU A 22 -5.21 -6.87 -2.57
CA GLU A 22 -4.97 -8.28 -2.22
C GLU A 22 -4.31 -8.42 -0.83
N VAL A 23 -3.34 -7.56 -0.53
CA VAL A 23 -2.68 -7.52 0.78
C VAL A 23 -3.66 -7.18 1.89
N ALA A 24 -4.49 -6.14 1.70
CA ALA A 24 -5.51 -5.75 2.68
C ALA A 24 -6.53 -6.87 2.91
N GLY A 25 -7.02 -7.49 1.83
CA GLY A 25 -7.93 -8.63 1.89
C GLY A 25 -7.34 -9.84 2.63
N GLY A 26 -6.05 -10.12 2.41
CA GLY A 26 -5.34 -11.19 3.13
C GLY A 26 -5.22 -10.95 4.64
N MET A 27 -5.29 -9.69 5.09
CA MET A 27 -5.26 -9.31 6.51
C MET A 27 -6.65 -9.06 7.10
N SER A 28 -7.72 -9.29 6.32
CA SER A 28 -9.11 -8.95 6.71
C SER A 28 -9.31 -7.46 7.05
N HIS A 29 -8.53 -6.57 6.43
CA HIS A 29 -8.76 -5.13 6.52
C HIS A 29 -9.79 -4.70 5.47
N GLY A 30 -10.86 -4.04 5.89
CA GLY A 30 -11.91 -3.52 5.01
C GLY A 30 -11.53 -2.25 4.23
N TYR A 31 -10.27 -1.83 4.29
CA TYR A 31 -9.76 -0.62 3.64
C TYR A 31 -8.31 -0.85 3.18
N VAL A 32 -7.88 -0.08 2.18
CA VAL A 32 -6.50 -0.07 1.68
C VAL A 32 -5.80 1.19 2.18
N GLY A 33 -5.01 1.07 3.24
CA GLY A 33 -4.12 2.15 3.68
C GLY A 33 -2.76 2.15 3.00
N VAL A 34 -1.95 3.13 3.39
CA VAL A 34 -0.64 3.41 2.78
C VAL A 34 0.39 2.31 3.06
N GLU A 35 0.24 1.59 4.17
CA GLU A 35 1.05 0.41 4.50
C GLU A 35 0.83 -0.75 3.54
N HIS A 36 -0.42 -1.02 3.13
CA HIS A 36 -0.71 -2.05 2.12
C HIS A 36 -0.10 -1.65 0.77
N LEU A 37 -0.23 -0.37 0.41
CA LEU A 37 0.38 0.19 -0.79
C LEU A 37 1.91 0.09 -0.75
N PHE A 38 2.50 0.40 0.40
CA PHE A 38 3.95 0.34 0.58
C PHE A 38 4.46 -1.10 0.52
N LEU A 39 3.74 -2.05 1.10
CA LEU A 39 4.05 -3.48 0.98
C LEU A 39 3.98 -3.94 -0.49
N ALA A 40 2.95 -3.51 -1.22
CA ALA A 40 2.81 -3.80 -2.65
C ALA A 40 3.96 -3.19 -3.48
N ILE A 41 4.42 -1.98 -3.14
CA ILE A 41 5.59 -1.36 -3.78
C ILE A 41 6.86 -2.15 -3.50
N ILE A 42 7.09 -2.53 -2.23
CA ILE A 42 8.27 -3.31 -1.82
C ILE A 42 8.30 -4.66 -2.54
N ARG A 43 7.15 -5.33 -2.68
CA ARG A 43 7.02 -6.62 -3.38
C ARG A 43 7.21 -6.52 -4.89
N ASP A 44 7.02 -5.35 -5.48
CA ASP A 44 7.35 -5.06 -6.88
C ASP A 44 8.88 -4.92 -7.06
N ARG A 45 9.62 -6.04 -6.91
CA ARG A 45 11.09 -6.09 -6.88
C ARG A 45 11.76 -5.55 -8.16
N ASP A 46 11.06 -5.63 -9.29
CA ASP A 46 11.57 -5.15 -10.59
C ASP A 46 11.43 -3.62 -10.77
N ALA A 47 10.83 -2.90 -9.82
CA ALA A 47 10.60 -1.47 -9.96
C ALA A 47 11.85 -0.67 -9.59
N VAL A 48 12.09 0.43 -10.31
CA VAL A 48 13.18 1.37 -10.00
C VAL A 48 13.09 1.87 -8.55
N ARG A 49 11.88 2.13 -8.05
CA ARG A 49 11.63 2.55 -6.65
C ARG A 49 12.20 1.54 -5.65
N THR A 50 11.99 0.27 -5.93
CA THR A 50 12.37 -0.86 -5.08
C THR A 50 13.86 -1.13 -5.19
N GLN A 51 14.44 -1.01 -6.39
CA GLN A 51 15.88 -1.08 -6.60
C GLN A 51 16.61 0.05 -5.86
N VAL A 52 16.08 1.28 -5.88
CA VAL A 52 16.62 2.41 -5.09
C VAL A 52 16.56 2.09 -3.60
N LEU A 53 15.41 1.61 -3.11
CA LEU A 53 15.26 1.24 -1.71
C LEU A 53 16.24 0.13 -1.28
N ALA A 54 16.50 -0.85 -2.17
CA ALA A 54 17.46 -1.93 -1.94
C ALA A 54 18.90 -1.46 -1.80
N THR A 55 19.24 -0.25 -2.27
CA THR A 55 20.57 0.34 -2.06
C THR A 55 20.76 0.90 -0.65
N MET A 56 19.66 1.15 0.07
CA MET A 56 19.66 1.81 1.38
C MET A 56 19.24 0.87 2.52
N ALA A 57 18.49 -0.19 2.22
CA ALA A 57 17.96 -1.11 3.21
C ALA A 57 17.79 -2.53 2.65
N ASP A 58 17.82 -3.52 3.55
CA ASP A 58 17.41 -4.89 3.24
C ASP A 58 15.88 -4.94 3.10
N LEU A 59 15.41 -5.23 1.89
CA LEU A 59 13.99 -5.23 1.57
C LEU A 59 13.21 -6.27 2.35
N ASP A 60 13.81 -7.43 2.66
CA ASP A 60 13.14 -8.51 3.38
C ASP A 60 13.01 -8.15 4.88
N ALA A 61 14.02 -7.45 5.42
CA ALA A 61 13.96 -6.90 6.77
C ALA A 61 12.90 -5.80 6.89
N VAL A 62 12.79 -4.90 5.90
CA VAL A 62 11.75 -3.85 5.87
C VAL A 62 10.36 -4.46 5.78
N GLU A 63 10.16 -5.43 4.89
CA GLU A 63 8.89 -6.16 4.75
C GLU A 63 8.49 -6.84 6.07
N SER A 64 9.43 -7.55 6.70
CA SER A 64 9.20 -8.23 7.97
C SER A 64 8.85 -7.25 9.09
N ALA A 65 9.54 -6.11 9.17
CA ALA A 65 9.26 -5.08 10.16
C ALA A 65 7.88 -4.46 9.97
N LEU A 66 7.48 -4.19 8.72
CA LEU A 66 6.16 -3.64 8.40
C LEU A 66 5.04 -4.63 8.76
N LEU A 67 5.18 -5.90 8.39
CA LEU A 67 4.21 -6.94 8.74
C LEU A 67 4.10 -7.14 10.25
N SER A 68 5.24 -7.12 10.96
CA SER A 68 5.26 -7.19 12.42
C SER A 68 4.50 -6.03 13.06
N LEU A 69 4.66 -4.82 12.54
CA LEU A 69 3.95 -3.64 13.03
C LEU A 69 2.45 -3.73 12.75
N MET A 70 2.07 -4.17 11.55
CA MET A 70 0.66 -4.33 11.16
C MET A 70 -0.06 -5.41 11.99
N ASN A 71 0.65 -6.46 12.37
CA ASN A 71 0.12 -7.51 13.26
C ASN A 71 0.13 -7.11 14.74
N SER A 72 0.74 -5.98 15.10
CA SER A 72 0.78 -5.51 16.49
C SER A 72 -0.55 -4.88 16.88
N ASP A 73 -1.01 -5.15 18.10
CA ASP A 73 -2.31 -4.69 18.62
C ASP A 73 -2.47 -3.16 18.54
N CYS A 74 -1.38 -2.39 18.63
CA CYS A 74 -1.42 -0.93 18.54
C CYS A 74 -1.87 -0.41 17.16
N TYR A 75 -1.64 -1.16 16.09
CA TYR A 75 -2.06 -0.82 14.73
C TYR A 75 -3.49 -1.28 14.45
N GLN A 76 -3.87 -2.43 15.01
CA GLN A 76 -5.21 -3.02 14.86
C GLN A 76 -6.31 -2.22 15.58
N ILE A 77 -6.01 -1.61 16.74
CA ILE A 77 -7.00 -0.83 17.52
C ILE A 77 -7.48 0.42 16.75
N GLY A 78 -6.61 1.07 15.96
CA GLY A 78 -6.96 2.30 15.24
C GLY A 78 -7.73 2.07 13.94
N THR A 79 -7.70 0.85 13.40
CA THR A 79 -8.13 0.57 12.02
C THR A 79 -9.33 -0.37 11.93
N ARG A 80 -9.57 -1.18 12.97
CA ARG A 80 -10.71 -2.10 13.06
C ARG A 80 -12.08 -1.41 13.20
N ASN A 81 -12.10 -0.11 13.49
CA ASN A 81 -13.34 0.65 13.75
C ASN A 81 -13.52 1.89 12.85
N ILE A 82 -12.73 2.02 11.78
CA ILE A 82 -12.93 3.08 10.79
C ILE A 82 -14.07 2.64 9.86
N VAL A 83 -15.30 2.98 10.24
CA VAL A 83 -16.42 3.07 9.29
C VAL A 83 -16.19 4.38 8.53
N MET A 84 -15.61 4.30 7.33
CA MET A 84 -15.65 5.46 6.43
C MET A 84 -17.11 5.67 6.02
N PRO A 85 -17.63 6.91 6.08
CA PRO A 85 -18.92 7.20 5.47
C PRO A 85 -18.86 6.79 4.00
N ASP A 86 -19.91 6.15 3.53
CA ASP A 86 -20.11 5.89 2.12
C ASP A 86 -20.09 7.22 1.36
N ASP A 87 -19.13 7.38 0.45
CA ASP A 87 -19.05 8.52 -0.49
C ASP A 87 -20.17 8.46 -1.56
N ASN A 88 -21.39 8.08 -1.17
CA ASN A 88 -22.57 8.10 -2.02
C ASN A 88 -23.30 9.44 -1.80
N GLY A 89 -22.78 10.47 -2.47
CA GLY A 89 -23.50 11.73 -2.70
C GLY A 89 -24.68 11.55 -3.64
#